data_AF-A0A968TXU8-F1
#
_entry.id   AF-A0A968TXU8-F1
#
_cell.length_a   1.000
_cell.length_b   1.000
_cell.length_c   1.000
_cell.angle_alpha   90.00
_cell.angle_beta   90.00
_cell.angle_gamma   90.00
#
_symmetry.space_group_name_H-M   'P 1'
#
loop_
_entity.id
_entity.type
_entity.pdbx_description
1 polymer ?
#
loop_
_entity_poly.entity_id
_entity_poly.type
_entity_poly.pdbx_seq_one_letter_code
_entity_poly.pdbx_strand_id
1 'polypeptide(L)'
;MQRAFTFIEVMAVVLLLGLLAGVAAWSLADDARRTNRKGALQQVVQMERMTRLGAARLGEVTRLQIDLDQGFMRRISVDATGKDRPGHTVDLGGGGGRGGVRLERMIVPNEAAWLQDEQGTRRATPVSSGSVDVAYSSKGHSQTFALRLAWPADDQAKAAQDEEALLTGDGVWIVFAGMTGQVTFLQDENQVNNLFCHAGNGPVLTLVEVVAAIVILGTILVGIVLARARHTRQLALAMQQQTAVQAADELLTGWWAVKQGVPVEARGQLDTTPAMIWETHVVANSEAQQLGARVVQLQVRLQPGLETGRTGEDANQPLVAVDLVLPDPAYEAQRKQQELDKQRERELRLQQRLRGLRSNGR
;
A
#
# COMPACT_ATOMS: atom_id res chain seq x y z
N MET A 1 -16.55 20.64 42.35
CA MET A 1 -16.30 21.89 41.59
C MET A 1 -15.83 21.51 40.20
N GLN A 2 -16.71 21.57 39.20
CA GLN A 2 -16.35 21.33 37.80
C GLN A 2 -15.67 22.58 37.27
N ARG A 3 -14.38 22.51 36.90
CA ARG A 3 -13.70 23.60 36.19
C ARG A 3 -14.24 23.60 34.76
N ALA A 4 -15.03 24.61 34.42
CA ALA A 4 -15.46 24.82 33.04
C ALA A 4 -14.24 25.20 32.19
N PHE A 5 -14.07 24.53 31.05
CA PHE A 5 -13.05 24.86 30.07
C PHE A 5 -13.24 26.30 29.58
N THR A 6 -12.15 27.05 29.49
CA THR A 6 -12.22 28.43 28.99
C THR A 6 -12.39 28.42 27.47
N PHE A 7 -13.11 29.40 26.93
CA PHE A 7 -13.35 29.53 25.48
C PHE A 7 -12.06 29.52 24.65
N ILE A 8 -10.98 30.10 25.21
CA ILE A 8 -9.64 30.15 24.60
C ILE A 8 -9.08 28.74 24.39
N GLU A 9 -9.28 27.86 25.37
CA GLU A 9 -8.78 26.47 25.34
C GLU A 9 -9.52 25.64 24.27
N VAL A 10 -10.84 25.84 24.15
CA VAL A 10 -11.64 25.20 23.08
C VAL A 10 -11.20 25.70 21.70
N MET A 11 -10.94 27.00 21.53
CA MET A 11 -10.42 27.54 20.27
C MET A 11 -9.03 26.97 19.92
N ALA A 12 -8.14 26.86 20.90
CA ALA A 12 -6.80 26.31 20.69
C ALA A 12 -6.84 24.85 20.23
N VAL A 13 -7.73 24.04 20.84
CA VAL A 13 -7.93 22.64 20.43
C VAL A 13 -8.47 22.54 19.01
N VAL A 14 -9.45 23.38 18.63
CA VAL A 14 -9.99 23.39 17.26
C VAL A 14 -8.93 23.80 16.23
N LEU A 15 -8.09 24.79 16.55
CA LEU A 15 -6.97 25.20 15.69
C LEU A 15 -5.95 24.08 15.50
N LEU A 16 -5.57 23.40 16.59
CA LEU A 16 -4.65 22.27 16.55
C LEU A 16 -5.21 21.10 15.73
N LEU A 17 -6.50 20.78 15.91
CA LEU A 17 -7.16 19.74 15.12
C LEU A 17 -7.22 20.10 13.63
N GLY A 18 -7.49 21.37 13.28
CA GLY A 18 -7.47 21.84 11.91
C GLY A 18 -6.08 21.73 11.27
N LEU A 19 -5.02 22.05 12.02
CA LEU A 19 -3.64 21.94 11.56
C LEU A 19 -3.23 20.47 11.37
N LEU A 20 -3.56 19.60 12.33
CA LEU A 20 -3.31 18.15 12.23
C LEU A 20 -4.06 17.51 11.06
N ALA A 21 -5.32 17.88 10.84
CA ALA A 21 -6.08 17.42 9.67
C ALA A 21 -5.46 17.89 8.35
N GLY A 22 -4.95 19.13 8.30
CA GLY A 22 -4.21 19.66 7.15
C GLY A 22 -2.93 18.88 6.86
N VAL A 23 -2.14 18.56 7.89
CA VAL A 23 -0.91 17.75 7.76
C VAL A 23 -1.23 16.32 7.29
N ALA A 24 -2.24 15.68 7.87
CA ALA A 24 -2.64 14.32 7.48
C ALA A 24 -3.15 14.26 6.04
N ALA A 25 -4.01 15.20 5.63
CA ALA A 25 -4.50 15.29 4.26
C ALA A 25 -3.35 15.53 3.25
N TRP A 26 -2.34 16.32 3.63
CA TRP A 26 -1.18 16.57 2.79
C TRP A 26 -0.28 15.33 2.67
N SER A 27 -0.03 14.61 3.75
CA SER A 27 0.74 13.34 3.72
C SER A 27 0.09 12.30 2.81
N LEU A 28 -1.23 12.12 2.91
CA LEU A 28 -1.98 11.17 2.07
C LEU A 28 -1.95 11.57 0.59
N ALA A 29 -1.99 12.87 0.29
CA ALA A 29 -1.87 13.36 -1.07
C ALA A 29 -0.48 13.10 -1.66
N ASP A 30 0.58 13.18 -0.85
CA ASP A 30 1.94 12.87 -1.30
C ASP A 30 2.14 11.37 -1.54
N ASP A 31 1.62 10.52 -0.66
CA ASP A 31 1.66 9.06 -0.83
C ASP A 31 0.92 8.60 -2.09
N ALA A 32 -0.25 9.19 -2.37
CA ALA A 32 -0.99 8.94 -3.61
C ALA A 32 -0.17 9.34 -4.84
N ARG A 33 0.53 10.49 -4.80
CA ARG A 33 1.42 10.93 -5.90
C ARG A 33 2.60 9.98 -6.06
N ARG A 34 3.31 9.63 -4.99
CA ARG A 34 4.44 8.69 -5.01
C ARG A 34 4.01 7.33 -5.59
N THR A 35 2.82 6.87 -5.23
CA THR A 35 2.22 5.62 -5.74
C THR A 35 1.95 5.72 -7.24
N ASN A 36 1.37 6.83 -7.72
CA ASN A 36 1.13 7.06 -9.15
C ASN A 36 2.44 7.11 -9.95
N ARG A 37 3.49 7.78 -9.43
CA ARG A 37 4.81 7.83 -10.10
C ARG A 37 5.43 6.45 -10.24
N LYS A 38 5.44 5.67 -9.15
CA LYS A 38 5.93 4.28 -9.15
C LYS A 38 5.10 3.40 -10.09
N GLY A 39 3.79 3.59 -10.12
CA GLY A 39 2.88 2.89 -11.04
C GLY A 39 3.21 3.15 -12.51
N ALA A 40 3.37 4.41 -12.90
CA ALA A 40 3.76 4.77 -14.27
C ALA A 40 5.13 4.19 -14.66
N LEU A 41 6.12 4.28 -13.78
CA LEU A 41 7.44 3.66 -14.01
C LEU A 41 7.33 2.14 -14.24
N GLN A 42 6.56 1.46 -13.39
CA GLN A 42 6.33 0.02 -13.52
C GLN A 42 5.60 -0.32 -14.81
N GLN A 43 4.62 0.48 -15.23
CA GLN A 43 3.90 0.28 -16.49
C GLN A 43 4.82 0.40 -17.71
N VAL A 44 5.69 1.42 -17.76
CA VAL A 44 6.67 1.59 -18.84
C VAL A 44 7.61 0.36 -18.91
N VAL A 45 8.17 -0.04 -17.77
CA VAL A 45 9.07 -1.21 -17.68
C VAL A 45 8.36 -2.50 -18.06
N GLN A 46 7.12 -2.68 -17.61
CA GLN A 46 6.32 -3.85 -17.95
C GLN A 46 6.00 -3.89 -19.45
N MET A 47 5.67 -2.75 -20.06
CA MET A 47 5.39 -2.66 -21.49
C MET A 47 6.61 -3.05 -22.33
N GLU A 48 7.80 -2.58 -21.97
CA GLU A 48 9.05 -2.98 -22.63
C GLU A 48 9.26 -4.49 -22.53
N ARG A 49 9.18 -5.06 -21.31
CA ARG A 49 9.36 -6.49 -21.08
C ARG A 49 8.35 -7.33 -21.84
N MET A 50 7.09 -6.92 -21.88
CA MET A 50 6.02 -7.62 -22.59
C MET A 50 6.18 -7.54 -24.12
N THR A 51 6.79 -6.45 -24.63
CA THR A 51 7.12 -6.32 -26.04
C THR A 51 8.26 -7.28 -26.41
N ARG A 52 9.33 -7.28 -25.62
CA ARG A 52 10.47 -8.19 -25.75
C ARG A 52 10.06 -9.66 -25.68
N LEU A 53 9.29 -10.04 -24.65
CA LEU A 53 8.77 -11.40 -24.49
C LEU A 53 7.81 -11.78 -25.62
N GLY A 54 6.99 -10.84 -26.11
CA GLY A 54 6.11 -11.05 -27.25
C GLY A 54 6.89 -11.42 -28.51
N ALA A 55 7.91 -10.64 -28.84
CA ALA A 55 8.78 -10.89 -29.99
C ALA A 55 9.49 -12.24 -29.88
N ALA A 56 10.07 -12.55 -28.71
CA ALA A 56 10.78 -13.81 -28.46
C ALA A 56 9.87 -15.05 -28.52
N ARG A 57 8.65 -14.97 -27.98
CA ARG A 57 7.72 -16.10 -27.94
C ARG A 57 7.08 -16.39 -29.30
N LEU A 58 6.74 -15.35 -30.04
CA LEU A 58 6.09 -15.48 -31.35
C LEU A 58 7.10 -15.73 -32.47
N GLY A 59 8.39 -15.46 -32.24
CA GLY A 59 9.41 -15.52 -33.29
C GLY A 59 9.22 -14.43 -34.36
N GLU A 60 8.45 -13.39 -34.05
CA GLU A 60 8.08 -12.30 -34.96
C GLU A 60 8.80 -11.01 -34.57
N VAL A 61 9.09 -10.16 -35.57
CA VAL A 61 9.58 -8.80 -35.31
C VAL A 61 8.44 -7.97 -34.73
N THR A 62 8.70 -7.35 -33.58
CA THR A 62 7.74 -6.50 -32.89
C THR A 62 8.33 -5.10 -32.73
N ARG A 63 7.50 -4.06 -32.85
CA ARG A 63 7.85 -2.67 -32.57
C ARG A 63 7.17 -2.20 -31.29
N LEU A 64 7.87 -1.40 -30.50
CA LEU A 64 7.30 -0.59 -29.44
C LEU A 64 7.20 0.84 -29.96
N GLN A 65 5.99 1.27 -30.27
CA GLN A 65 5.68 2.64 -30.67
C GLN A 65 5.48 3.48 -29.41
N ILE A 66 6.17 4.60 -29.31
CA ILE A 66 6.13 5.52 -28.18
C ILE A 66 5.73 6.89 -28.73
N ASP A 67 4.55 7.37 -28.37
CA ASP A 67 4.04 8.68 -28.78
C ASP A 67 4.26 9.67 -27.63
N LEU A 68 5.23 10.58 -27.81
CA LEU A 68 5.62 11.57 -26.81
C LEU A 68 4.57 12.68 -26.64
N ASP A 69 3.79 12.96 -27.69
CA ASP A 69 2.79 14.01 -27.67
C ASP A 69 1.51 13.55 -26.96
N GLN A 70 1.09 12.32 -27.25
CA GLN A 70 -0.10 11.73 -26.64
C GLN A 70 0.19 11.03 -25.30
N GLY A 71 1.45 10.68 -25.03
CA GLY A 71 1.86 10.05 -23.77
C GLY A 71 1.45 8.59 -23.66
N PHE A 72 1.38 7.85 -24.77
CA PHE A 72 1.08 6.42 -24.75
C PHE A 72 2.22 5.60 -25.35
N MET A 73 2.25 4.33 -24.97
CA MET A 73 3.13 3.31 -25.53
C MET A 73 2.26 2.19 -26.11
N ARG A 74 2.59 1.73 -27.32
CA ARG A 74 1.84 0.68 -28.01
C ARG A 74 2.78 -0.37 -28.58
N ARG A 75 2.47 -1.63 -28.34
CA ARG A 75 3.12 -2.74 -29.03
C ARG A 75 2.49 -2.94 -30.40
N ILE A 76 3.31 -3.11 -31.43
CA ILE A 76 2.87 -3.41 -32.80
C ILE A 76 3.64 -4.66 -33.26
N SER A 77 2.94 -5.75 -33.53
CA SER A 77 3.56 -6.94 -34.10
C SER A 77 3.46 -6.88 -35.62
N VAL A 78 4.54 -7.23 -36.32
CA VAL A 78 4.54 -7.30 -37.79
C VAL A 78 4.37 -8.75 -38.18
N ASP A 79 3.29 -9.07 -38.88
CA ASP A 79 3.06 -10.44 -39.30
C ASP A 79 3.92 -10.88 -40.48
N ALA A 80 3.84 -12.16 -40.85
CA ALA A 80 4.58 -12.72 -41.98
C ALA A 80 4.28 -12.03 -43.34
N THR A 81 3.17 -11.29 -43.44
CA THR A 81 2.82 -10.51 -44.64
C THR A 81 3.34 -9.08 -44.61
N GLY A 82 4.03 -8.70 -43.52
CA GLY A 82 4.50 -7.33 -43.29
C GLY A 82 3.40 -6.39 -42.78
N LYS A 83 2.23 -6.91 -42.40
CA LYS A 83 1.12 -6.09 -41.94
C LYS A 83 1.20 -5.88 -40.43
N ASP A 84 1.00 -4.63 -40.02
CA ASP A 84 0.96 -4.25 -38.61
C ASP A 84 -0.30 -4.78 -37.92
N ARG A 85 -0.08 -5.41 -36.76
CA ARG A 85 -1.12 -5.83 -35.83
C ARG A 85 -0.96 -5.06 -34.53
N PRO A 86 -1.90 -4.16 -34.19
CA PRO A 86 -1.84 -3.43 -32.94
C PRO A 86 -2.00 -4.42 -31.78
N GLY A 87 -1.11 -4.30 -30.80
CA GLY A 87 -1.14 -5.04 -29.55
C GLY A 87 -1.67 -4.19 -28.40
N HIS A 88 -1.18 -4.50 -27.20
CA HIS A 88 -1.52 -3.77 -26.00
C HIS A 88 -1.04 -2.31 -26.09
N THR A 89 -1.88 -1.38 -25.60
CA THR A 89 -1.56 0.05 -25.47
C THR A 89 -1.65 0.43 -23.99
N VAL A 90 -0.66 1.19 -23.53
CA VAL A 90 -0.62 1.78 -22.18
C VAL A 90 -0.63 3.29 -22.35
N ASP A 91 -1.61 3.94 -21.74
CA ASP A 91 -1.68 5.40 -21.62
C ASP A 91 -1.09 5.81 -20.27
N LEU A 92 -0.11 6.72 -20.29
CA LEU A 92 0.56 7.23 -19.09
C LEU A 92 -0.08 8.54 -18.58
N GLY A 93 -1.15 9.00 -19.22
CA GLY A 93 -1.90 10.19 -18.85
C GLY A 93 -1.37 11.48 -19.46
N GLY A 94 -0.66 11.41 -20.59
CA GLY A 94 -0.06 12.58 -21.27
C GLY A 94 -1.06 13.51 -21.96
N GLY A 95 -2.30 13.06 -22.19
CA GLY A 95 -3.37 13.83 -22.84
C GLY A 95 -3.97 14.93 -21.98
N GLY A 96 -3.18 15.93 -21.56
CA GLY A 96 -3.66 17.20 -20.99
C GLY A 96 -4.35 17.14 -19.63
N GLY A 97 -4.45 15.98 -19.00
CA GLY A 97 -5.00 15.84 -17.65
C GLY A 97 -4.08 16.43 -16.58
N ARG A 98 -4.61 17.29 -15.70
CA ARG A 98 -3.88 17.81 -14.53
C ARG A 98 -3.46 16.63 -13.64
N GLY A 99 -2.19 16.26 -13.66
CA GLY A 99 -1.60 15.27 -12.74
C GLY A 99 -1.00 14.01 -13.39
N GLY A 100 -1.00 13.88 -14.72
CA GLY A 100 -0.43 12.72 -15.42
C GLY A 100 1.10 12.74 -15.53
N VAL A 101 1.70 11.57 -15.74
CA VAL A 101 3.13 11.44 -16.06
C VAL A 101 3.32 11.76 -17.55
N ARG A 102 4.31 12.58 -17.87
CA ARG A 102 4.59 12.98 -19.25
C ARG A 102 5.81 12.24 -19.80
N LEU A 103 5.69 11.76 -21.04
CA LEU A 103 6.83 11.34 -21.85
C LEU A 103 7.48 12.59 -22.44
N GLU A 104 8.60 13.02 -21.87
CA GLU A 104 9.19 14.31 -22.24
C GLU A 104 10.16 14.18 -23.41
N ARG A 105 11.06 13.19 -23.33
CA ARG A 105 12.15 13.01 -24.30
C ARG A 105 12.49 11.54 -24.45
N MET A 106 13.01 11.19 -25.61
CA MET A 106 13.53 9.87 -25.89
C MET A 106 14.86 9.98 -26.64
N ILE A 107 15.82 9.12 -26.28
CA ILE A 107 17.10 9.00 -26.97
C ILE A 107 17.16 7.61 -27.59
N VAL A 108 17.30 7.57 -28.91
CA VAL A 108 17.51 6.36 -29.67
C VAL A 108 18.83 6.51 -30.45
N PRO A 109 19.92 5.86 -30.05
CA PRO A 109 21.18 5.91 -30.76
C PRO A 109 21.03 5.20 -32.10
N ASN A 110 20.75 5.97 -33.16
CA ASN A 110 20.92 5.51 -34.54
C ASN A 110 22.13 6.25 -35.15
N GLU A 111 22.77 5.66 -36.17
CA GLU A 111 23.99 6.24 -36.78
C GLU A 111 23.81 7.67 -37.32
N ALA A 112 22.61 8.02 -37.79
CA ALA A 112 22.26 9.36 -38.28
C ALA A 112 21.89 10.35 -37.15
N ALA A 113 21.71 9.89 -35.91
CA ALA A 113 21.25 10.71 -34.79
C ALA A 113 22.40 11.28 -33.92
N TRP A 114 23.65 11.05 -34.30
CA TRP A 114 24.80 11.59 -33.57
C TRP A 114 25.19 12.97 -34.09
N LEU A 115 25.04 13.98 -33.24
CA LEU A 115 25.63 15.30 -33.47
C LEU A 115 27.02 15.31 -32.85
N GLN A 116 28.00 15.80 -33.59
CA GLN A 116 29.33 16.07 -33.05
C GLN A 116 29.34 17.50 -32.53
N ASP A 117 29.61 17.71 -31.24
CA ASP A 117 29.76 19.06 -30.70
C ASP A 117 31.08 19.71 -31.15
N GLU A 118 31.25 20.99 -30.86
CA GLU A 118 32.46 21.76 -31.21
C GLU A 118 33.76 21.13 -30.66
N GLN A 119 33.65 20.29 -29.62
CA GLN A 119 34.77 19.61 -28.97
C GLN A 119 35.01 18.21 -29.56
N GLY A 120 34.25 17.80 -30.58
CA GLY A 120 34.38 16.49 -31.21
C GLY A 120 33.62 15.36 -30.49
N THR A 121 32.88 15.66 -29.41
CA THR A 121 32.12 14.66 -28.65
C THR A 121 30.84 14.32 -29.38
N ARG A 122 30.59 13.02 -29.60
CA ARG A 122 29.34 12.56 -30.19
C ARG A 122 28.23 12.57 -29.13
N ARG A 123 27.15 13.30 -29.38
CA ARG A 123 25.94 13.30 -28.54
C ARG A 123 24.76 12.75 -29.33
N ALA A 124 23.98 11.88 -28.71
CA ALA A 124 22.76 11.38 -29.31
C ALA A 124 21.71 12.49 -29.28
N THR A 125 21.02 12.70 -30.40
CA THR A 125 20.00 13.75 -30.49
C THR A 125 18.71 13.28 -29.82
N PRO A 126 18.24 13.93 -28.75
CA PRO A 126 16.98 13.57 -28.13
C PRO A 126 15.80 13.96 -29.02
N VAL A 127 14.81 13.08 -29.10
CA VAL A 127 13.50 13.34 -29.69
C VAL A 127 12.57 13.83 -28.57
N SER A 128 11.88 14.94 -28.77
CA SER A 128 11.01 15.56 -27.74
C SER A 128 9.53 15.64 -28.14
N SER A 129 9.18 15.21 -29.35
CA SER A 129 7.81 15.22 -29.87
C SER A 129 7.61 14.11 -30.90
N GLY A 130 6.36 13.77 -31.19
CA GLY A 130 5.97 12.79 -32.18
C GLY A 130 6.07 11.33 -31.71
N SER A 131 6.02 10.42 -32.68
CA SER A 131 6.04 8.97 -32.46
C SER A 131 7.41 8.39 -32.81
N VAL A 132 7.97 7.58 -31.90
CA VAL A 132 9.24 6.87 -32.07
C VAL A 132 9.01 5.37 -31.98
N ASP A 133 9.55 4.62 -32.96
CA ASP A 133 9.46 3.17 -32.98
C ASP A 133 10.78 2.53 -32.53
N VAL A 134 10.71 1.60 -31.57
CA VAL A 134 11.82 0.73 -31.20
C VAL A 134 11.55 -0.68 -31.71
N ALA A 135 12.38 -1.16 -32.63
CA ALA A 135 12.28 -2.52 -33.15
C ALA A 135 12.89 -3.55 -32.19
N TYR A 136 12.21 -4.68 -32.07
CA TYR A 136 12.63 -5.89 -31.35
C TYR A 136 12.72 -7.03 -32.36
N SER A 137 13.89 -7.66 -32.42
CA SER A 137 14.11 -8.87 -33.20
C SER A 137 13.25 -10.03 -32.69
N SER A 138 13.15 -11.11 -33.48
CA SER A 138 12.47 -12.35 -33.09
C SER A 138 13.11 -13.06 -31.88
N LYS A 139 14.29 -12.64 -31.43
CA LYS A 139 14.92 -13.08 -30.16
C LYS A 139 14.57 -12.17 -28.97
N GLY A 140 13.77 -11.14 -29.20
CA GLY A 140 13.46 -10.10 -28.22
C GLY A 140 14.56 -9.07 -28.01
N HIS A 141 15.64 -9.06 -28.79
CA HIS A 141 16.66 -8.01 -28.67
C HIS A 141 16.21 -6.73 -29.35
N SER A 142 16.43 -5.58 -28.71
CA SER A 142 16.25 -4.24 -29.29
C SER A 142 17.59 -3.50 -29.33
N GLN A 143 17.59 -2.30 -29.92
CA GLN A 143 18.64 -1.31 -29.65
C GLN A 143 18.49 -0.75 -28.24
N THR A 144 19.59 -0.32 -27.62
CA THR A 144 19.52 0.40 -26.34
C THR A 144 18.88 1.75 -26.58
N PHE A 145 17.92 2.15 -25.74
CA PHE A 145 17.29 3.47 -25.82
C PHE A 145 17.00 4.01 -24.42
N ALA A 146 16.78 5.32 -24.31
CA ALA A 146 16.44 5.97 -23.06
C ALA A 146 15.16 6.79 -23.20
N LEU A 147 14.35 6.83 -22.16
CA LEU A 147 13.08 7.54 -22.11
C LEU A 147 13.00 8.38 -20.84
N ARG A 148 12.75 9.68 -20.98
CA ARG A 148 12.57 10.61 -19.87
C ARG A 148 11.09 10.72 -19.52
N LEU A 149 10.76 10.37 -18.29
CA LEU A 149 9.47 10.64 -17.68
C LEU A 149 9.57 11.91 -16.85
N ALA A 150 8.68 12.87 -17.09
CA ALA A 150 8.58 14.10 -16.31
C ALA A 150 7.27 14.15 -15.54
N TRP A 151 7.29 14.85 -14.43
CA TRP A 151 6.11 15.10 -13.59
C TRP A 151 5.71 16.58 -13.66
N PRO A 152 4.43 16.92 -13.44
CA PRO A 152 3.97 18.31 -13.49
C PRO A 152 4.75 19.22 -12.52
N ALA A 153 5.05 20.45 -12.95
CA ALA A 153 5.87 21.40 -12.17
C ALA A 153 5.28 21.77 -10.80
N ASP A 154 3.95 21.66 -10.63
CA ASP A 154 3.27 21.84 -9.33
C ASP A 154 3.80 20.90 -8.24
N ASP A 155 4.45 19.80 -8.63
CA ASP A 155 5.09 18.84 -7.73
C ASP A 155 6.57 19.15 -7.41
N GLN A 156 7.24 20.01 -8.18
CA GLN A 156 8.70 20.24 -8.08
C GLN A 156 9.06 21.13 -6.88
N ALA A 157 8.25 22.14 -6.58
CA ALA A 157 8.54 23.11 -5.51
C ALA A 157 8.54 22.50 -4.09
N LYS A 158 7.97 21.30 -3.91
CA LYS A 158 7.89 20.60 -2.61
C LYS A 158 8.93 19.50 -2.44
N ALA A 159 9.46 18.96 -3.53
CA ALA A 159 10.32 17.79 -3.52
C ALA A 159 11.78 18.10 -3.11
N ALA A 160 12.18 19.37 -3.15
CA ALA A 160 13.54 19.83 -2.83
C ALA A 160 13.94 19.70 -1.33
N GLN A 161 13.03 19.26 -0.45
CA GLN A 161 13.29 19.14 0.99
C GLN A 161 13.50 17.70 1.50
N ASP A 162 13.19 16.67 0.69
CA ASP A 162 13.34 15.27 1.07
C ASP A 162 14.60 14.64 0.42
N GLU A 163 15.53 14.14 1.24
CA GLU A 163 16.78 13.46 0.82
C GLU A 163 16.55 12.11 0.10
N GLU A 164 15.32 11.64 -0.06
CA GLU A 164 14.99 10.44 -0.84
C GLU A 164 15.00 10.77 -2.36
N ALA A 165 16.18 11.16 -2.84
CA ALA A 165 16.42 11.95 -4.05
C ALA A 165 16.05 11.26 -5.37
N LEU A 166 15.79 9.95 -5.39
CA LEU A 166 15.65 9.20 -6.65
C LEU A 166 14.36 9.48 -7.44
N LEU A 167 13.33 10.05 -6.81
CA LEU A 167 12.02 10.31 -7.42
C LEU A 167 11.52 11.76 -7.24
N THR A 168 12.38 12.66 -6.77
CA THR A 168 12.04 14.04 -6.40
C THR A 168 12.48 15.09 -7.43
N GLY A 169 13.28 14.73 -8.44
CA GLY A 169 13.71 15.64 -9.51
C GLY A 169 12.64 15.93 -10.58
N ASP A 170 12.96 16.82 -11.53
CA ASP A 170 12.10 17.24 -12.65
C ASP A 170 11.67 16.09 -13.59
N GLY A 171 12.30 14.94 -13.46
CA GLY A 171 12.04 13.74 -14.23
C GLY A 171 13.00 12.62 -13.86
N VAL A 172 12.77 11.45 -14.44
CA VAL A 172 13.71 10.33 -14.40
C VAL A 172 13.90 9.79 -15.81
N TRP A 173 15.17 9.55 -16.15
CA TRP A 173 15.55 8.81 -17.33
C TRP A 173 15.51 7.32 -17.04
N ILE A 174 14.82 6.57 -17.89
CA ILE A 174 14.86 5.12 -17.91
C ILE A 174 15.67 4.69 -19.11
N VAL A 175 16.79 4.00 -18.88
CA VAL A 175 17.63 3.40 -19.91
C VAL A 175 17.31 1.92 -20.03
N PHE A 176 17.00 1.47 -21.24
CA PHE A 176 16.71 0.08 -21.57
C PHE A 176 17.88 -0.51 -22.35
N ALA A 177 18.59 -1.47 -21.75
CA ALA A 177 19.67 -2.19 -22.41
C ALA A 177 19.11 -3.15 -23.45
N GLY A 178 19.36 -2.86 -24.73
CA GLY A 178 18.69 -3.53 -25.83
C GLY A 178 18.90 -5.04 -25.90
N MET A 179 20.10 -5.51 -25.55
CA MET A 179 20.44 -6.95 -25.59
C MET A 179 19.94 -7.73 -24.37
N THR A 180 20.04 -7.16 -23.17
CA THR A 180 19.76 -7.87 -21.91
C THR A 180 18.35 -7.63 -21.37
N GLY A 181 17.69 -6.55 -21.80
CA GLY A 181 16.45 -6.07 -21.19
C GLY A 181 16.65 -5.52 -19.77
N GLN A 182 17.90 -5.26 -19.36
CA GLN A 182 18.17 -4.59 -18.09
C GLN A 182 17.70 -3.14 -18.15
N VAL A 183 17.11 -2.67 -17.05
CA VAL A 183 16.60 -1.31 -16.92
C VAL A 183 17.43 -0.58 -15.87
N THR A 184 17.85 0.65 -16.19
CA THR A 184 18.57 1.53 -15.27
C THR A 184 17.87 2.87 -15.19
N PHE A 185 17.77 3.43 -13.98
CA PHE A 185 17.15 4.73 -13.74
C PHE A 185 18.26 5.76 -13.48
N LEU A 186 18.23 6.88 -14.19
CA LEU A 186 19.18 7.98 -14.06
C LEU A 186 18.44 9.30 -13.91
N GLN A 187 19.04 10.26 -13.22
CA GLN A 187 18.46 11.60 -13.04
C GLN A 187 18.95 12.58 -14.09
N ASP A 188 20.23 12.45 -14.46
CA ASP A 188 20.92 13.42 -15.30
C ASP A 188 21.03 12.91 -16.75
N GLU A 189 20.64 13.77 -17.68
CA GLU A 189 20.80 13.55 -19.12
C GLU A 189 22.27 13.36 -19.52
N ASN A 190 23.21 14.00 -18.82
CA ASN A 190 24.64 13.80 -19.07
C ASN A 190 25.08 12.36 -18.74
N GLN A 191 24.54 11.75 -17.67
CA GLN A 191 24.83 10.36 -17.34
C GLN A 191 24.30 9.41 -18.44
N VAL A 192 23.13 9.70 -18.98
CA VAL A 192 22.54 8.96 -20.11
C VAL A 192 23.43 9.09 -21.35
N ASN A 193 23.83 10.30 -21.70
CA ASN A 193 24.72 10.55 -22.84
C ASN A 193 26.07 9.86 -22.68
N ASN A 194 26.66 9.92 -21.49
CA ASN A 194 27.90 9.21 -21.18
C ASN A 194 27.73 7.70 -21.39
N LEU A 195 26.66 7.09 -20.88
CA LEU A 195 26.39 5.66 -21.11
C LEU A 195 26.33 5.30 -22.60
N PHE A 196 25.64 6.10 -23.42
CA PHE A 196 25.56 5.84 -24.86
C PHE A 196 26.91 6.03 -25.58
N CYS A 197 27.72 7.01 -25.17
CA CYS A 197 29.05 7.21 -25.73
C CYS A 197 29.97 6.01 -25.46
N HIS A 198 29.91 5.44 -24.25
CA HIS A 198 30.70 4.26 -23.88
C HIS A 198 30.16 2.98 -24.54
N ALA A 199 28.85 2.87 -24.75
CA ALA A 199 28.26 1.71 -25.42
C ALA A 199 28.58 1.64 -26.93
N GLY A 200 28.79 2.78 -27.60
CA GLY A 200 29.04 2.86 -29.04
C GLY A 200 30.51 2.74 -29.44
N ASN A 201 31.43 3.15 -28.57
CA ASN A 201 32.88 3.03 -28.78
C ASN A 201 33.41 2.00 -27.78
N GLY A 202 33.61 0.75 -28.18
CA GLY A 202 34.28 -0.21 -27.29
C GLY A 202 35.75 0.20 -27.08
N PRO A 203 36.17 0.47 -25.83
CA PRO A 203 37.38 -0.19 -25.34
C PRO A 203 37.31 -0.62 -23.86
N VAL A 204 38.22 -1.54 -23.53
CA VAL A 204 38.56 -2.15 -22.24
C VAL A 204 38.15 -1.33 -21.00
N LEU A 205 37.27 -1.91 -20.17
CA LEU A 205 36.88 -1.45 -18.83
C LEU A 205 38.10 -0.97 -18.04
N THR A 206 38.07 0.28 -17.58
CA THR A 206 39.13 0.79 -16.71
C THR A 206 39.01 0.15 -15.31
N LEU A 207 40.14 -0.04 -14.63
CA LEU A 207 40.16 -0.62 -13.27
C LEU A 207 39.23 0.15 -12.30
N VAL A 208 39.16 1.47 -12.45
CA VAL A 208 38.30 2.35 -11.64
C VAL A 208 36.82 2.01 -11.84
N GLU A 209 36.40 1.74 -13.07
CA GLU A 209 35.03 1.38 -13.41
C GLU A 209 34.64 0.01 -12.84
N VAL A 210 35.56 -0.97 -12.88
CA VAL A 210 35.35 -2.28 -12.24
C VAL A 210 35.20 -2.13 -10.73
N VAL A 211 36.03 -1.32 -10.09
CA VAL A 211 35.94 -1.07 -8.64
C VAL A 211 34.63 -0.36 -8.28
N ALA A 212 34.22 0.66 -9.04
CA ALA A 212 32.94 1.34 -8.83
C ALA A 212 31.76 0.38 -9.00
N ALA A 213 31.78 -0.48 -10.03
CA ALA A 213 30.74 -1.48 -10.26
C ALA A 213 30.64 -2.49 -9.10
N ILE A 214 31.77 -2.93 -8.54
CA ILE A 214 31.78 -3.84 -7.38
C ILE A 214 31.20 -3.16 -6.14
N VAL A 215 31.52 -1.89 -5.87
CA VAL A 215 30.97 -1.13 -4.73
C VAL A 215 29.45 -0.97 -4.89
N ILE A 216 28.99 -0.57 -6.07
CA ILE A 216 27.56 -0.45 -6.38
C ILE A 216 26.86 -1.81 -6.22
N LEU A 217 27.45 -2.89 -6.75
CA LEU A 217 26.88 -4.23 -6.61
C LEU A 217 26.79 -4.66 -5.13
N GLY A 218 27.82 -4.37 -4.33
CA GLY A 218 27.84 -4.65 -2.90
C GLY A 218 26.73 -3.92 -2.14
N THR A 219 26.55 -2.64 -2.40
CA THR A 219 25.48 -1.83 -1.76
C THR A 219 24.08 -2.31 -2.16
N ILE A 220 23.86 -2.64 -3.44
CA ILE A 220 22.60 -3.21 -3.93
C ILE A 220 22.31 -4.54 -3.23
N LEU A 221 23.30 -5.42 -3.10
CA LEU A 221 23.14 -6.73 -2.48
C LEU A 221 22.77 -6.62 -0.99
N VAL A 222 23.40 -5.70 -0.26
CA VAL A 222 23.03 -5.40 1.14
C VAL A 222 21.59 -4.86 1.22
N GLY A 223 21.22 -3.94 0.33
CA GLY A 223 19.85 -3.40 0.25
C GLY A 223 18.80 -4.49 0.01
N ILE A 224 19.06 -5.44 -0.89
CA ILE A 224 18.17 -6.58 -1.16
C ILE A 224 18.04 -7.49 0.06
N VAL A 225 19.13 -7.79 0.76
CA VAL A 225 19.11 -8.64 1.97
C VAL A 225 18.30 -7.98 3.09
N LEU A 226 18.50 -6.68 3.32
CA LEU A 226 17.73 -5.92 4.32
C LEU A 226 16.23 -5.86 3.96
N ALA A 227 15.90 -5.59 2.70
CA ALA A 227 14.52 -5.57 2.22
C ALA A 227 13.85 -6.95 2.41
N ARG A 228 14.55 -8.04 2.07
CA ARG A 228 14.06 -9.40 2.27
C ARG A 228 13.83 -9.71 3.74
N ALA A 229 14.74 -9.30 4.63
CA ALA A 229 14.59 -9.50 6.07
C ALA A 229 13.36 -8.77 6.64
N ARG A 230 13.04 -7.56 6.14
CA ARG A 230 11.82 -6.84 6.52
C ARG A 230 10.57 -7.56 6.00
N HIS A 231 10.59 -8.01 4.74
CA HIS A 231 9.46 -8.72 4.14
C HIS A 231 9.17 -10.06 4.84
N THR A 232 10.20 -10.84 5.20
CA THR A 232 10.00 -12.10 5.92
C THR A 232 9.44 -11.87 7.32
N ARG A 233 9.85 -10.80 8.02
CA ARG A 233 9.24 -10.41 9.31
C ARG A 233 7.77 -10.01 9.14
N GLN A 234 7.44 -9.22 8.13
CA GLN A 234 6.05 -8.83 7.84
C GLN A 234 5.18 -10.04 7.51
N LEU A 235 5.70 -10.97 6.70
CA LEU A 235 4.99 -12.22 6.38
C LEU A 235 4.76 -13.07 7.63
N ALA A 236 5.76 -13.21 8.50
CA ALA A 236 5.63 -13.97 9.74
C ALA A 236 4.57 -13.35 10.67
N LEU A 237 4.53 -12.02 10.80
CA LEU A 237 3.51 -11.32 11.57
C LEU A 237 2.11 -11.51 10.98
N ALA A 238 1.97 -11.42 9.65
CA ALA A 238 0.70 -11.63 8.98
C ALA A 238 0.19 -13.07 9.17
N MET A 239 1.09 -14.06 9.07
CA MET A 239 0.76 -15.47 9.34
C MET A 239 0.32 -15.67 10.80
N GLN A 240 1.03 -15.07 11.77
CA GLN A 240 0.64 -15.14 13.19
C GLN A 240 -0.73 -14.51 13.45
N GLN A 241 -1.03 -13.36 12.84
CA GLN A 241 -2.34 -12.73 12.93
C GLN A 241 -3.43 -13.60 12.32
N GLN A 242 -3.19 -14.19 11.14
CA GLN A 242 -4.13 -15.11 10.50
C GLN A 242 -4.43 -16.33 11.39
N THR A 243 -3.40 -16.94 11.99
CA THR A 243 -3.57 -18.04 12.94
C THR A 243 -4.36 -17.61 14.18
N ALA A 244 -4.09 -16.42 14.72
CA ALA A 244 -4.83 -15.88 15.85
C ALA A 244 -6.30 -15.60 15.53
N VAL A 245 -6.62 -15.12 14.32
CA VAL A 245 -8.02 -14.94 13.86
C VAL A 245 -8.74 -16.27 13.78
N GLN A 246 -8.09 -17.29 13.18
CA GLN A 246 -8.68 -18.62 13.09
C GLN A 246 -8.93 -19.23 14.48
N ALA A 247 -7.96 -19.10 15.39
CA ALA A 247 -8.11 -19.59 16.76
C ALA A 247 -9.21 -18.86 17.54
N ALA A 248 -9.39 -17.56 17.32
CA ALA A 248 -10.49 -16.79 17.89
C ALA A 248 -11.85 -17.28 17.38
N ASP A 249 -11.96 -17.55 16.07
CA ASP A 249 -13.19 -18.08 15.46
C ASP A 249 -13.56 -19.47 15.99
N GLU A 250 -12.56 -20.35 16.16
CA GLU A 250 -12.74 -21.68 16.76
C GLU A 250 -13.21 -21.60 18.23
N LEU A 251 -12.61 -20.72 19.04
CA LEU A 251 -13.04 -20.48 20.42
C LEU A 251 -14.49 -20.00 20.50
N LEU A 252 -14.81 -19.00 19.68
CA LEU A 252 -16.12 -18.40 19.61
C LEU A 252 -17.18 -19.43 19.22
N THR A 253 -16.90 -20.22 18.17
CA THR A 253 -17.74 -21.33 17.75
C THR A 253 -17.96 -22.34 18.87
N GLY A 254 -16.90 -22.69 19.60
CA GLY A 254 -16.96 -23.59 20.76
C GLY A 254 -17.84 -23.03 21.89
N TRP A 255 -17.71 -21.76 22.22
CA TRP A 255 -18.51 -21.11 23.27
C TRP A 255 -19.99 -20.99 22.90
N TRP A 256 -20.32 -20.78 21.63
CA TRP A 256 -21.71 -20.78 21.17
C TRP A 256 -22.34 -22.17 21.11
N ALA A 257 -21.54 -23.22 20.94
CA ALA A 257 -22.04 -24.60 20.97
C ALA A 257 -22.40 -25.07 22.39
N VAL A 258 -21.75 -24.53 23.43
CA VAL A 258 -21.97 -24.93 24.83
C VAL A 258 -22.95 -24.00 25.53
N LYS A 259 -23.88 -24.55 26.31
CA LYS A 259 -24.88 -23.76 27.07
C LYS A 259 -24.30 -22.79 28.11
N GLN A 260 -23.03 -22.93 28.48
CA GLN A 260 -22.34 -22.02 29.39
C GLN A 260 -22.11 -20.63 28.77
N GLY A 261 -22.12 -20.52 27.44
CA GLY A 261 -21.91 -19.27 26.73
C GLY A 261 -20.47 -18.77 26.76
N VAL A 262 -20.28 -17.50 26.38
CA VAL A 262 -18.97 -16.84 26.34
C VAL A 262 -18.48 -16.55 27.77
N PRO A 263 -17.27 -17.00 28.15
CA PRO A 263 -16.70 -16.71 29.46
C PRO A 263 -16.33 -15.22 29.57
N VAL A 264 -16.58 -14.61 30.74
CA VAL A 264 -16.39 -13.17 30.98
C VAL A 264 -15.37 -12.98 32.11
N GLU A 265 -14.43 -12.06 31.94
CA GLU A 265 -13.28 -11.86 32.87
C GLU A 265 -12.48 -13.16 33.05
N ALA A 266 -12.25 -13.86 31.95
CA ALA A 266 -11.64 -15.19 31.94
C ALA A 266 -10.41 -15.23 31.04
N ARG A 267 -9.51 -16.17 31.34
CA ARG A 267 -8.29 -16.41 30.57
C ARG A 267 -8.05 -17.90 30.39
N GLY A 268 -7.53 -18.28 29.23
CA GLY A 268 -7.12 -19.65 28.94
C GLY A 268 -6.04 -19.74 27.89
N GLN A 269 -5.57 -20.96 27.64
CA GLN A 269 -4.65 -21.28 26.55
C GLN A 269 -5.44 -21.78 25.34
N LEU A 270 -4.92 -21.55 24.14
CA LEU A 270 -5.50 -22.09 22.90
C LEU A 270 -5.01 -23.52 22.66
N ASP A 271 -5.94 -24.47 22.52
CA ASP A 271 -5.61 -25.88 22.34
C ASP A 271 -4.83 -26.15 21.04
N THR A 272 -5.16 -25.44 19.96
CA THR A 272 -4.51 -25.60 18.65
C THR A 272 -3.15 -24.91 18.56
N THR A 273 -2.93 -23.88 19.38
CA THR A 273 -1.72 -23.06 19.34
C THR A 273 -1.21 -22.74 20.74
N PRO A 274 -0.38 -23.62 21.35
CA PRO A 274 0.07 -23.48 22.74
C PRO A 274 0.84 -22.19 23.02
N ALA A 275 1.44 -21.58 21.99
CA ALA A 275 2.13 -20.31 22.11
C ALA A 275 1.19 -19.10 22.28
N MET A 276 -0.13 -19.30 22.19
CA MET A 276 -1.13 -18.25 22.30
C MET A 276 -2.05 -18.46 23.50
N ILE A 277 -2.46 -17.34 24.09
CA ILE A 277 -3.42 -17.26 25.18
C ILE A 277 -4.60 -16.41 24.74
N TRP A 278 -5.78 -16.71 25.26
CA TRP A 278 -6.96 -15.89 25.09
C TRP A 278 -7.37 -15.28 26.43
N GLU A 279 -7.93 -14.07 26.39
CA GLU A 279 -8.42 -13.34 27.55
C GLU A 279 -9.70 -12.59 27.17
N THR A 280 -10.70 -12.58 28.05
CA THR A 280 -11.92 -11.81 27.88
C THR A 280 -12.03 -10.77 28.99
N HIS A 281 -12.35 -9.53 28.63
CA HIS A 281 -12.60 -8.45 29.60
C HIS A 281 -13.81 -7.63 29.18
N VAL A 282 -14.51 -7.04 30.15
CA VAL A 282 -15.67 -6.20 29.89
C VAL A 282 -15.20 -4.81 29.46
N VAL A 283 -15.67 -4.35 28.30
CA VAL A 283 -15.42 -3.00 27.80
C VAL A 283 -16.62 -2.12 28.13
N ALA A 284 -16.35 -1.00 28.79
CA ALA A 284 -17.38 -0.03 29.13
C ALA A 284 -17.99 0.57 27.85
N ASN A 285 -19.27 0.30 27.62
CA ASN A 285 -20.01 0.84 26.48
C ASN A 285 -21.41 1.25 26.93
N SER A 286 -21.64 2.56 27.03
CA SER A 286 -22.91 3.13 27.51
C SER A 286 -24.09 2.86 26.58
N GLU A 287 -23.86 2.78 25.26
CA GLU A 287 -24.91 2.52 24.27
C GLU A 287 -25.42 1.08 24.38
N ALA A 288 -24.50 0.11 24.48
CA ALA A 288 -24.85 -1.28 24.71
C ALA A 288 -25.59 -1.46 26.05
N GLN A 289 -25.13 -0.77 27.11
CA GLN A 289 -25.75 -0.85 28.43
C GLN A 289 -27.19 -0.32 28.45
N GLN A 290 -27.49 0.75 27.70
CA GLN A 290 -28.86 1.25 27.54
C GLN A 290 -29.79 0.23 26.87
N LEU A 291 -29.24 -0.65 26.02
CA LEU A 291 -29.96 -1.74 25.37
C LEU A 291 -30.05 -2.99 26.24
N GLY A 292 -29.52 -2.96 27.47
CA GLY A 292 -29.46 -4.14 28.35
C GLY A 292 -28.40 -5.16 27.93
N ALA A 293 -27.40 -4.73 27.18
CA ALA A 293 -26.26 -5.53 26.74
C ALA A 293 -24.95 -5.01 27.33
N ARG A 294 -23.92 -5.86 27.34
CA ARG A 294 -22.55 -5.53 27.70
C ARG A 294 -21.61 -5.96 26.59
N VAL A 295 -20.54 -5.19 26.38
CA VAL A 295 -19.49 -5.54 25.42
C VAL A 295 -18.39 -6.30 26.16
N VAL A 296 -18.05 -7.48 25.67
CA VAL A 296 -16.93 -8.30 26.16
C VAL A 296 -15.93 -8.42 25.02
N GLN A 297 -14.71 -7.93 25.23
CA GLN A 297 -13.65 -8.02 24.24
C GLN A 297 -12.82 -9.27 24.48
N LEU A 298 -12.83 -10.17 23.49
CA LEU A 298 -11.91 -11.29 23.37
C LEU A 298 -10.60 -10.78 22.78
N GLN A 299 -9.49 -11.02 23.48
CA GLN A 299 -8.15 -10.76 22.98
C GLN A 299 -7.37 -12.07 22.85
N VAL A 300 -6.69 -12.25 21.71
CA VAL A 300 -5.72 -13.33 21.51
C VAL A 300 -4.32 -12.72 21.51
N ARG A 301 -3.45 -13.22 22.38
CA ARG A 301 -2.08 -12.72 22.59
C ARG A 301 -1.08 -13.87 22.51
N LEU A 302 0.19 -13.55 22.21
CA LEU A 302 1.28 -14.49 22.40
C LEU A 302 1.53 -14.67 23.90
N GLN A 303 1.92 -15.88 24.30
CA GLN A 303 2.32 -16.13 25.67
C GLN A 303 3.62 -15.37 25.96
N PRO A 304 3.70 -14.63 27.10
CA PRO A 304 4.91 -13.93 27.48
C PRO A 304 6.12 -14.88 27.51
N GLY A 305 7.22 -14.48 26.86
CA GLY A 305 8.46 -15.27 26.79
C GLY A 305 8.61 -16.14 25.53
N LEU A 306 7.57 -16.26 24.70
CA LEU A 306 7.64 -16.92 23.38
C LEU A 306 7.73 -15.94 22.20
N GLU A 307 7.85 -14.65 22.51
CA GLU A 307 7.87 -13.58 21.51
C GLU A 307 9.21 -13.51 20.79
N THR A 308 9.29 -14.13 19.62
CA THR A 308 10.44 -14.01 18.74
C THR A 308 10.36 -12.70 17.95
N GLY A 309 11.03 -11.65 18.46
CA GLY A 309 11.29 -10.44 17.70
C GLY A 309 10.31 -9.27 17.89
N ARG A 310 9.40 -9.34 18.87
CA ARG A 310 8.72 -8.16 19.42
C ARG A 310 9.51 -7.67 20.63
N THR A 311 9.78 -6.38 20.69
CA THR A 311 10.52 -5.77 21.80
C THR A 311 9.68 -4.68 22.43
N GLY A 312 9.53 -4.70 23.76
CA GLY A 312 8.90 -3.61 24.50
C GLY A 312 7.37 -3.59 24.41
N GLU A 313 6.80 -2.44 24.11
CA GLU A 313 5.35 -2.17 24.19
C GLU A 313 4.52 -3.00 23.19
N ASP A 314 5.10 -3.35 22.04
CA ASP A 314 4.47 -4.19 21.01
C ASP A 314 4.22 -5.64 21.48
N ALA A 315 4.97 -6.10 22.49
CA ALA A 315 4.79 -7.41 23.11
C ALA A 315 3.37 -7.58 23.68
N ASN A 316 2.87 -6.49 24.28
CA ASN A 316 1.63 -6.50 25.02
C ASN A 316 0.40 -6.20 24.13
N GLN A 317 0.61 -5.89 22.85
CA GLN A 317 -0.48 -5.63 21.92
C GLN A 317 -1.15 -6.94 21.49
N PRO A 318 -2.50 -7.03 21.56
CA PRO A 318 -3.22 -8.20 21.10
C PRO A 318 -2.98 -8.43 19.60
N LEU A 319 -2.79 -9.70 19.22
CA LEU A 319 -2.73 -10.09 17.80
C LEU A 319 -4.08 -9.85 17.12
N VAL A 320 -5.15 -10.13 17.86
CA VAL A 320 -6.55 -9.98 17.45
C VAL A 320 -7.37 -9.55 18.66
N ALA A 321 -8.28 -8.61 18.45
CA ALA A 321 -9.30 -8.21 19.43
C ALA A 321 -10.68 -8.27 18.75
N VAL A 322 -11.64 -8.94 19.39
CA VAL A 322 -13.01 -9.11 18.90
C VAL A 322 -13.98 -8.66 19.98
N ASP A 323 -14.82 -7.69 19.65
CA ASP A 323 -15.86 -7.19 20.57
C ASP A 323 -17.14 -8.01 20.41
N LEU A 324 -17.60 -8.59 21.52
CA LEU A 324 -18.80 -9.43 21.58
C LEU A 324 -19.87 -8.70 22.37
N VAL A 325 -21.07 -8.59 21.80
CA VAL A 325 -22.23 -8.00 22.48
C VAL A 325 -23.03 -9.12 23.14
N LEU A 326 -23.05 -9.14 24.47
CA LEU A 326 -23.74 -10.16 25.27
C LEU A 326 -24.86 -9.52 26.10
N PRO A 327 -25.94 -10.24 26.44
CA PRO A 327 -26.91 -9.76 27.41
C PRO A 327 -26.26 -9.42 28.75
N ASP A 328 -26.68 -8.32 29.37
CA ASP A 328 -26.23 -7.96 30.71
C ASP A 328 -27.10 -8.67 31.76
N PRO A 329 -26.54 -9.62 32.55
CA PRO A 329 -27.31 -10.31 33.58
C PRO A 329 -27.88 -9.35 34.64
N ALA A 330 -27.23 -8.20 34.87
CA ALA A 330 -27.75 -7.19 35.79
C ALA A 330 -29.04 -6.56 35.25
N TYR A 331 -29.10 -6.29 33.95
CA TYR A 331 -30.29 -5.76 33.30
C TYR A 331 -31.45 -6.77 33.33
N GLU A 332 -31.18 -8.05 33.07
CA GLU A 332 -32.20 -9.11 33.18
C GLU A 332 -32.74 -9.24 34.60
N ALA A 333 -31.87 -9.19 35.61
CA ALA A 333 -32.27 -9.24 37.01
C ALA A 333 -33.14 -8.04 37.39
N GLN A 334 -32.77 -6.83 36.94
CA GLN A 334 -33.57 -5.62 37.14
C GLN A 334 -34.93 -5.72 36.47
N ARG A 335 -34.98 -6.20 35.22
CA ARG A 335 -36.23 -6.39 34.48
C ARG A 335 -37.16 -7.39 35.19
N LYS A 336 -36.63 -8.53 35.64
CA LYS A 336 -37.40 -9.52 36.40
C LYS A 336 -37.93 -8.94 37.71
N GLN A 337 -37.12 -8.16 38.42
CA GLN A 337 -37.54 -7.48 39.65
C GLN A 337 -38.67 -6.48 39.38
N GLN A 338 -38.55 -5.66 38.32
CA GLN A 338 -39.61 -4.73 37.91
C GLN A 338 -40.90 -5.45 37.49
N GLU A 339 -40.81 -6.59 36.82
CA GLU A 339 -41.96 -7.41 36.45
C GLU A 339 -42.67 -7.99 37.69
N LEU A 340 -41.91 -8.48 38.67
CA LEU A 340 -42.44 -8.96 39.96
C LEU A 340 -43.12 -7.84 40.75
N ASP A 341 -42.53 -6.65 40.78
CA ASP A 341 -43.11 -5.50 41.48
C ASP A 341 -44.41 -5.04 40.81
N LYS A 342 -44.46 -5.03 39.47
CA LYS A 342 -45.70 -4.77 38.71
C LYS A 342 -46.77 -5.82 38.97
N GLN A 343 -46.40 -7.10 39.09
CA GLN A 343 -47.34 -8.17 39.42
C GLN A 343 -47.93 -7.98 40.83
N ARG A 344 -47.08 -7.70 41.82
CA ARG A 344 -47.51 -7.40 43.19
C ARG A 344 -48.47 -6.20 43.25
N GLU A 345 -48.18 -5.14 42.50
CA GLU A 345 -49.06 -3.97 42.43
C GLU A 345 -50.43 -4.31 41.82
N ARG A 346 -50.47 -5.13 40.77
CA ARG A 346 -51.72 -5.61 40.16
C ARG A 346 -52.53 -6.45 41.13
N GLU A 347 -51.90 -7.35 41.87
CA GLU A 347 -52.57 -8.18 42.88
C GLU A 347 -53.13 -7.32 44.02
N LEU A 348 -52.37 -6.36 44.53
CA LEU A 348 -52.83 -5.43 45.57
C LEU A 348 -54.04 -4.62 45.10
N ARG A 349 -54.03 -4.13 43.85
CA ARG A 349 -55.18 -3.42 43.26
C ARG A 349 -56.41 -4.32 43.14
N LEU A 350 -56.23 -5.58 42.73
CA LEU A 350 -57.34 -6.54 42.67
C LEU A 350 -57.90 -6.83 44.06
N GLN A 351 -57.04 -7.02 45.07
CA GLN A 351 -57.47 -7.21 46.45
C GLN A 351 -58.25 -6.00 47.01
N GLN A 352 -57.76 -4.78 46.75
CA GLN A 352 -58.46 -3.55 47.14
C GLN A 352 -59.82 -3.42 46.44
N ARG A 353 -59.89 -3.72 45.14
CA ARG A 353 -61.15 -3.70 44.38
C ARG A 353 -62.16 -4.73 44.91
N LEU A 354 -61.71 -5.94 45.23
CA LEU A 354 -62.55 -6.98 45.83
C LEU A 354 -63.05 -6.59 47.23
N ARG A 355 -62.21 -5.92 48.05
CA ARG A 355 -62.63 -5.37 49.35
C ARG A 355 -63.69 -4.29 49.19
N GLY A 356 -63.54 -3.38 48.22
CA GLY A 356 -64.52 -2.32 47.95
C GLY A 356 -65.88 -2.84 47.44
N LEU A 357 -65.90 -3.93 46.67
CA LEU A 357 -67.16 -4.55 46.24
C LEU A 357 -67.92 -5.19 47.41
N ARG A 358 -67.21 -5.74 48.41
CA ARG A 358 -67.85 -6.30 49.61
C ARG A 358 -68.45 -5.23 50.53
N SER A 359 -67.91 -4.01 50.56
CA SER A 359 -68.45 -2.94 51.41
C SER A 359 -69.74 -2.31 50.86
N ASN A 360 -69.95 -2.32 49.55
CA ASN A 360 -71.12 -1.69 48.91
C ASN A 360 -72.34 -2.62 48.74
N GLY A 361 -72.23 -3.90 49.13
CA GLY A 361 -73.31 -4.89 49.02
C GLY A 361 -74.17 -5.07 50.28
N ARG A 362 -74.06 -4.15 51.26
CA ARG A 362 -74.96 -4.02 52.42
C ARG A 362 -75.76 -2.75 52.26
#